data_AF-A0A2V5WI36-F1
#
_entry.id   AF-A0A2V5WI36-F1
#
_cell.length_a   1.000
_cell.length_b   1.000
_cell.length_c   1.000
_cell.angle_alpha   90.00
_cell.angle_beta   90.00
_cell.angle_gamma   90.00
#
_symmetry.space_group_name_H-M   'P 1'
#
loop_
_entity.id
_entity.type
_entity.pdbx_description
1 polymer ?
#
loop_
_entity_poly.entity_id
_entity_poly.type
_entity_poly.pdbx_seq_one_letter_code
_entity_poly.pdbx_strand_id
1 'polypeptide(L)'
;GTESSETVRAGDRLTKGRYLKLPTIAEILQSDGYSTAIAGTKGVALLHDRKERDEHFDLGKILYTDKTLPTNAWTQLIQSLGPYPKSAQPNAGRDEWTTRALVGPFWKDGVPKFSLLWLSEPDFSQHDFGPGSETAQAALKSSDRNLARVLDELDRRSLRGKTDIIVVSDHGFSTITQTVDVAKALQGAGFKAAREFKRSPSKDDILVISNGGATLLYIVGRDLKLTRKVVEFLQRQEFTGVLFTRNPVEGAFTLDQANINTPNAPDIVVALHWSPDKSSNGTPGLVFCDESGRKPGQGMHVTLSQFDMHNTLVAAGPDFRRGAVDELPTGNVDIAPTILWILGIKPPKPMDGRVLTEALTIGGPKVRAPK
;
A
#
# COMPACT_ATOMS: atom_id res chain seq x y z
N GLY A 1 -2.85 3.73 -14.46
CA GLY A 1 -2.81 2.90 -13.24
C GLY A 1 -4.15 3.00 -12.53
N THR A 2 -4.49 2.03 -11.69
CA THR A 2 -5.75 1.99 -10.94
C THR A 2 -5.95 3.21 -10.04
N GLU A 3 -4.87 3.84 -9.60
CA GLU A 3 -4.86 5.03 -8.74
C GLU A 3 -4.86 6.38 -9.49
N SER A 4 -4.98 6.40 -10.84
CA SER A 4 -5.06 7.68 -11.56
C SER A 4 -6.39 8.40 -11.26
N SER A 5 -6.38 9.74 -11.23
CA SER A 5 -7.61 10.52 -11.05
C SER A 5 -8.67 10.13 -12.08
N GLU A 6 -8.32 9.92 -13.35
CA GLU A 6 -9.32 9.51 -14.36
C GLU A 6 -9.92 8.14 -14.04
N THR A 7 -9.08 7.18 -13.62
CA THR A 7 -9.51 5.81 -13.31
C THR A 7 -10.41 5.78 -12.08
N VAL A 8 -10.00 6.45 -11.00
CA VAL A 8 -10.78 6.58 -9.76
C VAL A 8 -12.12 7.25 -10.05
N ARG A 9 -12.13 8.35 -10.83
CA ARG A 9 -13.37 9.06 -11.21
C ARG A 9 -14.28 8.22 -12.10
N ALA A 10 -13.73 7.51 -13.08
CA ALA A 10 -14.51 6.58 -13.90
C ALA A 10 -15.12 5.46 -13.05
N GLY A 11 -14.33 4.89 -12.15
CA GLY A 11 -14.77 3.88 -11.20
C GLY A 11 -15.85 4.38 -10.26
N ASP A 12 -15.71 5.58 -9.68
CA ASP A 12 -16.74 6.21 -8.85
C ASP A 12 -18.03 6.45 -9.65
N ARG A 13 -17.95 6.92 -10.91
CA ARG A 13 -19.15 7.08 -11.76
C ARG A 13 -19.86 5.75 -11.99
N LEU A 14 -19.12 4.68 -12.31
CA LEU A 14 -19.68 3.35 -12.55
C LEU A 14 -20.27 2.72 -11.28
N THR A 15 -19.71 3.03 -10.12
CA THR A 15 -20.08 2.41 -8.83
C THR A 15 -20.96 3.30 -7.95
N LYS A 16 -21.29 4.51 -8.40
CA LYS A 16 -22.01 5.56 -7.65
C LYS A 16 -21.26 5.99 -6.37
N GLY A 17 -20.00 6.39 -6.52
CA GLY A 17 -19.10 6.87 -5.45
C GLY A 17 -18.46 5.77 -4.62
N ARG A 18 -18.55 4.51 -5.07
CA ARG A 18 -18.06 3.32 -4.34
C ARG A 18 -16.90 2.66 -5.06
N TYR A 19 -15.97 3.46 -5.59
CA TYR A 19 -14.73 2.92 -6.13
C TYR A 19 -14.02 2.06 -5.08
N LEU A 20 -13.96 2.57 -3.84
CA LEU A 20 -13.77 1.76 -2.65
C LEU A 20 -15.13 1.35 -2.08
N LYS A 21 -15.27 0.08 -1.68
CA LYS A 21 -16.54 -0.47 -1.16
C LYS A 21 -16.90 0.04 0.23
N LEU A 22 -15.91 0.51 0.98
CA LEU A 22 -16.01 0.97 2.36
C LEU A 22 -15.45 2.41 2.46
N PRO A 23 -15.99 3.24 3.36
CA PRO A 23 -15.47 4.57 3.58
C PRO A 23 -14.07 4.52 4.20
N THR A 24 -13.22 5.48 3.84
CA THR A 24 -11.89 5.64 4.43
C THR A 24 -11.97 6.29 5.83
N ILE A 25 -10.85 6.30 6.57
CA ILE A 25 -10.76 7.06 7.84
C ILE A 25 -11.12 8.53 7.60
N ALA A 26 -10.60 9.14 6.52
CA ALA A 26 -10.89 10.54 6.22
C ALA A 26 -12.38 10.77 5.95
N GLU A 27 -13.02 9.91 5.16
CA GLU A 27 -14.45 10.00 4.87
C GLU A 27 -15.32 9.84 6.13
N ILE A 28 -14.94 8.93 7.04
CA ILE A 28 -15.61 8.74 8.34
C ILE A 28 -15.48 10.01 9.19
N LEU A 29 -14.26 10.54 9.36
CA LEU A 29 -14.00 11.71 10.20
C LEU A 29 -14.69 12.97 9.66
N GLN A 30 -14.65 13.19 8.35
CA GLN A 30 -15.32 14.32 7.72
C GLN A 30 -16.84 14.24 7.84
N SER A 31 -17.42 13.02 7.84
CA SER A 31 -18.86 12.86 8.08
C SER A 31 -19.30 13.25 9.49
N ASP A 32 -18.36 13.21 10.45
CA ASP A 32 -18.54 13.69 11.83
C ASP A 32 -18.10 15.14 12.03
N GLY A 33 -17.77 15.87 10.94
CA GLY A 33 -17.38 17.28 10.98
C GLY A 33 -15.93 17.55 11.39
N TYR A 34 -15.08 16.51 11.46
CA TYR A 34 -13.66 16.69 11.75
C TYR A 34 -12.85 17.00 10.49
N SER A 35 -11.86 17.88 10.63
CA SER A 35 -10.92 18.17 9.57
C SER A 35 -9.85 17.08 9.43
N THR A 36 -9.39 16.86 8.19
CA THR A 36 -8.32 15.92 7.85
C THR A 36 -7.35 16.51 6.83
N ALA A 37 -6.07 16.12 6.88
CA ALA A 37 -5.09 16.46 5.85
C ALA A 37 -4.30 15.25 5.38
N ILE A 38 -4.12 15.11 4.07
CA ILE A 38 -3.32 14.03 3.49
C ILE A 38 -2.30 14.61 2.53
N ALA A 39 -1.04 14.23 2.64
CA ALA A 39 -0.01 14.64 1.70
C ALA A 39 0.79 13.43 1.26
N GLY A 40 0.81 13.16 -0.03
CA GLY A 40 1.47 12.00 -0.60
C GLY A 40 2.27 12.31 -1.85
N THR A 41 3.46 11.73 -1.94
CA THR A 41 4.32 11.85 -3.13
C THR A 41 3.93 10.86 -4.23
N LYS A 42 3.09 9.86 -3.90
CA LYS A 42 2.55 8.83 -4.82
C LYS A 42 1.06 9.01 -5.09
N GLY A 43 0.58 8.43 -6.20
CA GLY A 43 -0.82 8.48 -6.62
C GLY A 43 -1.76 7.77 -5.65
N VAL A 44 -1.31 6.66 -5.05
CA VAL A 44 -2.06 5.88 -4.05
C VAL A 44 -2.61 6.71 -2.90
N ALA A 45 -1.97 7.83 -2.54
CA ALA A 45 -2.46 8.72 -1.49
C ALA A 45 -3.90 9.20 -1.76
N LEU A 46 -4.26 9.37 -3.05
CA LEU A 46 -5.63 9.72 -3.48
C LEU A 46 -6.68 8.77 -2.89
N LEU A 47 -6.36 7.48 -2.75
CA LEU A 47 -7.33 6.48 -2.29
C LEU A 47 -7.74 6.68 -0.83
N HIS A 48 -6.93 7.36 -0.01
CA HIS A 48 -7.26 7.64 1.39
C HIS A 48 -8.31 8.73 1.57
N ASP A 49 -8.48 9.62 0.58
CA ASP A 49 -9.50 10.67 0.61
C ASP A 49 -9.92 11.10 -0.81
N ARG A 50 -10.51 10.16 -1.55
CA ARG A 50 -10.73 10.30 -3.00
C ARG A 50 -11.93 11.16 -3.38
N LYS A 51 -12.87 11.39 -2.46
CA LYS A 51 -14.17 12.01 -2.75
C LYS A 51 -13.97 13.34 -3.44
N GLU A 52 -14.62 13.51 -4.60
CA GLU A 52 -14.60 14.77 -5.33
C GLU A 52 -15.31 15.86 -4.52
N ARG A 53 -14.75 17.06 -4.52
CA ARG A 53 -15.18 18.17 -3.68
C ARG A 53 -14.86 19.50 -4.38
N ASP A 54 -15.71 20.49 -4.15
CA ASP A 54 -15.52 21.83 -4.69
C ASP A 54 -14.46 22.61 -3.90
N GLU A 55 -14.14 23.81 -4.39
CA GLU A 55 -13.11 24.69 -3.84
C GLU A 55 -13.40 25.26 -2.44
N HIS A 56 -14.64 25.13 -1.96
CA HIS A 56 -15.09 25.59 -0.64
C HIS A 56 -15.16 24.44 0.38
N PHE A 57 -14.71 23.24 0.02
CA PHE A 57 -14.67 22.12 0.96
C PHE A 57 -13.53 22.26 1.97
N ASP A 58 -13.86 22.70 3.18
CA ASP A 58 -12.87 23.03 4.21
C ASP A 58 -12.45 21.86 5.11
N LEU A 59 -13.19 20.74 5.10
CA LEU A 59 -12.94 19.62 6.03
C LEU A 59 -11.78 18.70 5.59
N GLY A 60 -11.34 18.76 4.33
CA GLY A 60 -10.39 17.77 3.83
C GLY A 60 -9.54 18.29 2.67
N LYS A 61 -8.23 18.36 2.92
CA LYS A 61 -7.23 18.73 1.90
C LYS A 61 -6.33 17.53 1.64
N ILE A 62 -6.14 17.21 0.37
CA ILE A 62 -5.24 16.15 -0.06
C ILE A 62 -4.28 16.64 -1.14
N LEU A 63 -3.01 16.27 -1.01
CA LEU A 63 -1.98 16.32 -2.03
C LEU A 63 -1.62 14.87 -2.41
N TYR A 64 -1.61 14.57 -3.70
CA TYR A 64 -1.20 13.27 -4.24
C TYR A 64 -0.44 13.51 -5.54
N THR A 65 0.83 13.09 -5.58
CA THR A 65 1.79 13.48 -6.62
C THR A 65 1.95 15.00 -6.75
N ASP A 66 1.35 15.58 -7.78
CA ASP A 66 1.41 16.96 -8.25
C ASP A 66 0.00 17.54 -8.42
N LYS A 67 -0.97 16.95 -7.72
CA LYS A 67 -2.39 17.32 -7.77
C LYS A 67 -2.95 17.43 -6.36
N THR A 68 -4.02 18.21 -6.21
CA THR A 68 -4.75 18.33 -4.95
C THR A 68 -6.25 18.10 -5.10
N LEU A 69 -6.90 17.78 -3.98
CA LEU A 69 -8.33 18.02 -3.78
C LEU A 69 -8.51 18.83 -2.49
N PRO A 70 -9.27 19.94 -2.50
CA PRO A 70 -9.78 20.60 -3.70
C PRO A 70 -8.65 21.10 -4.61
N THR A 71 -8.94 21.25 -5.91
CA THR A 71 -7.90 21.51 -6.94
C THR A 71 -7.25 22.88 -6.81
N ASN A 72 -7.95 23.86 -6.23
CA ASN A 72 -7.43 25.20 -5.94
C ASN A 72 -6.31 25.21 -4.88
N ALA A 73 -6.22 24.19 -4.02
CA ALA A 73 -5.17 24.09 -3.01
C ALA A 73 -3.77 24.01 -3.63
N TRP A 74 -3.64 23.46 -4.85
CA TRP A 74 -2.36 23.36 -5.55
C TRP A 74 -1.69 24.73 -5.76
N THR A 75 -2.44 25.74 -6.21
CA THR A 75 -1.93 27.09 -6.42
C THR A 75 -1.36 27.68 -5.13
N GLN A 76 -2.06 27.47 -4.01
CA GLN A 76 -1.61 27.95 -2.70
C GLN A 76 -0.31 27.26 -2.25
N LEU A 77 -0.17 25.96 -2.52
CA LEU A 77 1.05 25.21 -2.22
C LEU A 77 2.23 25.74 -3.02
N ILE A 78 2.08 25.94 -4.33
CA ILE A 78 3.15 26.46 -5.20
C ILE A 78 3.55 27.88 -4.79
N GLN A 79 2.59 28.75 -4.47
CA GLN A 79 2.89 30.11 -3.98
C GLN A 79 3.65 30.09 -2.65
N SER A 80 3.33 29.14 -1.75
CA SER A 80 3.92 29.08 -0.42
C SER A 80 5.28 28.36 -0.38
N LEU A 81 5.46 27.33 -1.21
CA LEU A 81 6.61 26.43 -1.14
C LEU A 81 7.55 26.53 -2.34
N GLY A 82 7.13 27.24 -3.39
CA GLY A 82 7.81 27.23 -4.68
C GLY A 82 7.44 26.01 -5.54
N PRO A 83 8.09 25.85 -6.71
CA PRO A 83 7.75 24.81 -7.67
C PRO A 83 7.93 23.40 -7.08
N TYR A 84 7.05 22.48 -7.49
CA TYR A 84 7.18 21.08 -7.11
C TYR A 84 8.45 20.47 -7.72
N PRO A 85 9.32 19.81 -6.93
CA PRO A 85 10.58 19.29 -7.43
C PRO A 85 10.43 18.23 -8.52
N LYS A 86 11.42 18.17 -9.42
CA LYS A 86 11.57 17.05 -10.36
C LYS A 86 11.91 15.77 -9.59
N SER A 87 11.50 14.63 -10.14
CA SER A 87 11.86 13.32 -9.59
C SER A 87 13.38 13.12 -9.63
N ALA A 88 13.93 12.54 -8.57
CA ALA A 88 15.34 12.16 -8.46
C ALA A 88 15.46 10.81 -7.73
N GLN A 89 16.67 10.24 -7.69
CA GLN A 89 16.99 9.02 -6.95
C GLN A 89 18.12 9.33 -5.93
N PRO A 90 17.85 9.36 -4.61
CA PRO A 90 16.54 9.24 -3.98
C PRO A 90 15.60 10.41 -4.31
N ASN A 91 14.30 10.18 -4.20
CA ASN A 91 13.23 11.16 -4.43
C ASN A 91 13.04 12.13 -3.24
N ALA A 92 14.13 12.42 -2.53
CA ALA A 92 14.16 13.18 -1.29
C ALA A 92 13.56 14.59 -1.43
N GLY A 93 13.79 15.25 -2.57
CA GLY A 93 13.27 16.60 -2.82
C GLY A 93 11.74 16.65 -2.84
N ARG A 94 11.09 15.67 -3.49
CA ARG A 94 9.62 15.59 -3.52
C ARG A 94 9.06 15.22 -2.16
N ASP A 95 9.64 14.23 -1.48
CA ASP A 95 9.21 13.82 -0.14
C ASP A 95 9.32 14.98 0.87
N GLU A 96 10.40 15.76 0.82
CA GLU A 96 10.55 16.97 1.64
C GLU A 96 9.49 18.04 1.31
N TRP A 97 9.28 18.34 0.03
CA TRP A 97 8.26 19.31 -0.39
C TRP A 97 6.86 18.89 0.06
N THR A 98 6.51 17.61 -0.11
CA THR A 98 5.24 17.02 0.33
C THR A 98 5.09 17.10 1.86
N THR A 99 6.16 16.83 2.61
CA THR A 99 6.16 16.99 4.08
C THR A 99 5.90 18.43 4.47
N ARG A 100 6.57 19.40 3.83
CA ARG A 100 6.34 20.83 4.06
C ARG A 100 4.93 21.29 3.70
N ALA A 101 4.31 20.71 2.67
CA ALA A 101 2.92 20.96 2.33
C ALA A 101 1.97 20.54 3.45
N LEU A 102 2.20 19.37 4.05
CA LEU A 102 1.41 18.89 5.19
C LEU A 102 1.56 19.81 6.41
N VAL A 103 2.80 19.95 6.91
CA VAL A 103 3.07 20.59 8.21
C VAL A 103 2.96 22.12 8.15
N GLY A 104 3.00 22.70 6.95
CA GLY A 104 2.82 24.12 6.69
C GLY A 104 1.41 24.46 6.21
N PRO A 105 1.17 24.67 4.90
CA PRO A 105 -0.12 25.12 4.37
C PRO A 105 -1.34 24.28 4.77
N PHE A 106 -1.23 22.95 4.88
CA PHE A 106 -2.38 22.13 5.28
C PHE A 106 -2.66 22.20 6.79
N TRP A 107 -1.64 22.47 7.61
CA TRP A 107 -1.79 22.70 9.05
C TRP A 107 -1.90 24.19 9.42
N LYS A 108 -2.02 25.10 8.44
CA LYS A 108 -2.03 26.56 8.70
C LYS A 108 -3.05 26.96 9.78
N ASP A 109 -4.25 26.40 9.73
CA ASP A 109 -5.36 26.76 10.64
C ASP A 109 -5.44 25.84 11.87
N GLY A 110 -4.41 25.00 12.08
CA GLY A 110 -4.35 24.00 13.14
C GLY A 110 -4.01 22.62 12.59
N VAL A 111 -3.52 21.73 13.47
CA VAL A 111 -3.29 20.32 13.13
C VAL A 111 -4.65 19.61 13.07
N PRO A 112 -5.05 19.02 11.91
CA PRO A 112 -6.32 18.33 11.77
C PRO A 112 -6.45 17.11 12.70
N LYS A 113 -7.68 16.66 12.94
CA LYS A 113 -7.97 15.48 13.78
C LYS A 113 -7.25 14.22 13.29
N PHE A 114 -7.02 14.13 11.99
CA PHE A 114 -6.22 13.09 11.35
C PHE A 114 -5.35 13.68 10.24
N SER A 115 -4.07 13.33 10.24
CA SER A 115 -3.15 13.65 9.16
C SER A 115 -2.46 12.39 8.65
N LEU A 116 -2.27 12.27 7.33
CA LEU A 116 -1.50 11.21 6.70
C LEU A 116 -0.37 11.81 5.85
N LEU A 117 0.85 11.35 6.09
CA LEU A 117 2.01 11.62 5.22
C LEU A 117 2.40 10.32 4.51
N TRP A 118 2.29 10.29 3.19
CA TRP A 118 2.68 9.14 2.36
C TRP A 118 3.91 9.49 1.51
N LEU A 119 5.08 9.04 1.96
CA LEU A 119 6.34 9.30 1.26
C LEU A 119 6.62 8.21 0.22
N SER A 120 7.36 8.57 -0.83
CA SER A 120 7.74 7.63 -1.87
C SER A 120 8.97 6.80 -1.50
N GLU A 121 9.83 7.33 -0.63
CA GLU A 121 11.00 6.62 -0.11
C GLU A 121 10.69 5.82 1.17
N PRO A 122 11.34 4.65 1.35
CA PRO A 122 12.47 4.12 0.57
C PRO A 122 12.10 3.28 -0.66
N ASP A 123 10.81 3.02 -0.90
CA ASP A 123 10.35 2.12 -1.97
C ASP A 123 10.91 2.51 -3.35
N PHE A 124 10.82 3.81 -3.69
CA PHE A 124 11.25 4.30 -5.01
C PHE A 124 12.73 4.02 -5.28
N SER A 125 13.61 4.21 -4.29
CA SER A 125 15.03 3.88 -4.39
C SER A 125 15.29 2.37 -4.29
N GLN A 126 14.60 1.65 -3.40
CA GLN A 126 14.80 0.21 -3.24
C GLN A 126 14.47 -0.56 -4.51
N HIS A 127 13.45 -0.12 -5.23
CA HIS A 127 13.08 -0.66 -6.52
C HIS A 127 14.20 -0.60 -7.56
N ASP A 128 15.00 0.46 -7.60
CA ASP A 128 16.02 0.64 -8.64
C ASP A 128 17.40 0.14 -8.23
N PHE A 129 17.73 0.22 -6.93
CA PHE A 129 19.07 -0.06 -6.41
C PHE A 129 19.14 -1.27 -5.46
N GLY A 130 17.98 -1.84 -5.12
CA GLY A 130 17.88 -2.93 -4.17
C GLY A 130 17.98 -2.46 -2.70
N PRO A 131 17.33 -3.19 -1.77
CA PRO A 131 17.53 -3.00 -0.33
C PRO A 131 19.01 -3.05 0.07
N GLY A 132 19.40 -2.23 1.05
CA GLY A 132 20.77 -2.18 1.57
C GLY A 132 21.76 -1.33 0.77
N SER A 133 21.44 -0.95 -0.46
CA SER A 133 22.29 -0.07 -1.28
C SER A 133 22.49 1.30 -0.64
N GLU A 134 23.59 1.99 -0.98
CA GLU A 134 23.86 3.35 -0.48
C GLU A 134 22.70 4.31 -0.79
N THR A 135 22.12 4.23 -1.99
CA THR A 135 20.95 5.02 -2.39
C THR A 135 19.72 4.70 -1.53
N ALA A 136 19.40 3.41 -1.31
CA ALA A 136 18.29 3.02 -0.44
C ALA A 136 18.51 3.45 1.03
N GLN A 137 19.75 3.42 1.53
CA GLN A 137 20.09 3.91 2.86
C GLN A 137 19.97 5.45 2.94
N ALA A 138 20.36 6.18 1.89
CA ALA A 138 20.15 7.62 1.81
C ALA A 138 18.66 8.00 1.76
N ALA A 139 17.85 7.17 1.09
CA ALA A 139 16.41 7.28 1.04
C ALA A 139 15.76 7.07 2.42
N LEU A 140 16.14 6.02 3.16
CA LEU A 140 15.71 5.79 4.54
C LEU A 140 16.03 6.98 5.45
N LYS A 141 17.25 7.52 5.37
CA LYS A 141 17.65 8.74 6.09
C LYS A 141 16.80 9.95 5.68
N SER A 142 16.29 10.00 4.45
CA SER A 142 15.38 11.05 4.01
C SER A 142 14.01 10.94 4.66
N SER A 143 13.44 9.74 4.74
CA SER A 143 12.17 9.49 5.44
C SER A 143 12.29 9.83 6.93
N ASP A 144 13.41 9.49 7.57
CA ASP A 144 13.71 9.86 8.97
C ASP A 144 13.75 11.40 9.16
N ARG A 145 14.45 12.14 8.29
CA ARG A 145 14.44 13.62 8.33
C ARG A 145 13.04 14.21 8.15
N ASN A 146 12.20 13.59 7.33
CA ASN A 146 10.82 14.03 7.15
C ASN A 146 9.95 13.74 8.37
N LEU A 147 10.14 12.59 9.04
CA LEU A 147 9.53 12.34 10.34
C LEU A 147 9.96 13.41 11.35
N ALA A 148 11.27 13.71 11.44
CA ALA A 148 11.78 14.77 12.31
C ALA A 148 11.08 16.12 12.07
N ARG A 149 10.91 16.54 10.80
CA ARG A 149 10.17 17.78 10.46
C ARG A 149 8.72 17.79 10.98
N VAL A 150 8.03 16.64 10.94
CA VAL A 150 6.69 16.51 11.50
C VAL A 150 6.72 16.66 13.03
N LEU A 151 7.69 16.01 13.69
CA LEU A 151 7.85 16.09 15.15
C LEU A 151 8.18 17.52 15.59
N ASP A 152 9.13 18.16 14.93
CA ASP A 152 9.57 19.54 15.21
C ASP A 152 8.40 20.53 15.07
N GLU A 153 7.55 20.37 14.05
CA GLU A 153 6.37 21.23 13.89
C GLU A 153 5.34 21.00 15.00
N LEU A 154 5.14 19.75 15.43
CA LEU A 154 4.26 19.45 16.57
C LEU A 154 4.82 20.05 17.88
N ASP A 155 6.14 20.01 18.10
CA ASP A 155 6.79 20.63 19.24
C ASP A 155 6.66 22.16 19.21
N ARG A 156 6.92 22.77 18.04
CA ARG A 156 6.75 24.22 17.82
C ARG A 156 5.33 24.69 18.14
N ARG A 157 4.32 23.85 17.89
CA ARG A 157 2.91 24.11 18.20
C ARG A 157 2.50 23.68 19.60
N SER A 158 3.41 23.11 20.41
CA SER A 158 3.11 22.53 21.73
C SER A 158 2.02 21.44 21.69
N LEU A 159 2.02 20.64 20.62
CA LEU A 159 1.06 19.55 20.37
C LEU A 159 1.68 18.15 20.48
N ARG A 160 3.01 18.02 20.51
CA ARG A 160 3.70 16.70 20.55
C ARG A 160 3.19 15.76 21.64
N GLY A 161 2.96 16.27 22.84
CA GLY A 161 2.45 15.49 23.97
C GLY A 161 0.96 15.14 23.92
N LYS A 162 0.23 15.62 22.90
CA LYS A 162 -1.21 15.44 22.69
C LYS A 162 -1.55 14.76 21.37
N THR A 163 -0.53 14.30 20.64
CA THR A 163 -0.69 13.73 19.31
C THR A 163 -0.09 12.33 19.30
N ASP A 164 -0.91 11.35 18.94
CA ASP A 164 -0.43 10.03 18.58
C ASP A 164 0.14 10.02 17.17
N ILE A 165 1.29 9.37 17.03
CA ILE A 165 2.01 9.18 15.78
C ILE A 165 2.16 7.69 15.56
N ILE A 166 1.73 7.23 14.39
CA ILE A 166 1.86 5.85 13.96
C ILE A 166 2.66 5.87 12.65
N VAL A 167 3.88 5.33 12.69
CA VAL A 167 4.75 5.14 11.53
C VAL A 167 4.54 3.70 11.05
N VAL A 168 3.97 3.56 9.86
CA VAL A 168 3.70 2.27 9.23
C VAL A 168 4.35 2.18 7.85
N SER A 169 4.43 0.96 7.34
CA SER A 169 4.75 0.71 5.94
C SER A 169 3.68 -0.20 5.32
N ASP A 170 3.37 0.03 4.06
CA ASP A 170 2.46 -0.80 3.28
C ASP A 170 3.03 -2.21 3.04
N HIS A 171 4.33 -2.32 2.83
CA HIS A 171 5.05 -3.58 2.67
C HIS A 171 6.56 -3.44 2.93
N GLY A 172 7.23 -4.56 3.16
CA GLY A 172 8.68 -4.64 3.12
C GLY A 172 9.22 -4.85 1.71
N PHE A 173 10.42 -5.44 1.59
CA PHE A 173 11.12 -5.58 0.32
C PHE A 173 12.08 -6.78 0.31
N SER A 174 12.26 -7.34 -0.88
CA SER A 174 13.29 -8.34 -1.20
C SER A 174 14.13 -7.89 -2.40
N THR A 175 15.32 -8.47 -2.59
CA THR A 175 16.13 -8.28 -3.80
C THR A 175 15.79 -9.33 -4.85
N ILE A 176 15.62 -8.91 -6.09
CA ILE A 176 15.43 -9.83 -7.22
C ILE A 176 16.71 -10.64 -7.42
N THR A 177 16.62 -11.97 -7.31
CA THR A 177 17.72 -12.87 -7.66
C THR A 177 17.63 -13.30 -9.12
N GLN A 178 16.42 -13.61 -9.60
CA GLN A 178 16.18 -14.12 -10.94
C GLN A 178 14.87 -13.55 -11.49
N THR A 179 14.84 -13.34 -12.80
CA THR A 179 13.63 -12.94 -13.52
C THR A 179 13.11 -14.12 -14.33
N VAL A 180 11.78 -14.28 -14.36
CA VAL A 180 11.10 -15.28 -15.17
C VAL A 180 10.04 -14.62 -16.04
N ASP A 181 9.72 -15.26 -17.16
CA ASP A 181 8.52 -14.95 -17.94
C ASP A 181 7.56 -16.14 -17.82
N VAL A 182 6.62 -16.04 -16.88
CA VAL A 182 5.65 -17.10 -16.58
C VAL A 182 4.77 -17.41 -17.80
N ALA A 183 4.42 -16.39 -18.60
CA ALA A 183 3.62 -16.60 -19.81
C ALA A 183 4.39 -17.45 -20.83
N LYS A 184 5.68 -17.16 -21.07
CA LYS A 184 6.53 -17.99 -21.95
C LYS A 184 6.77 -19.39 -21.40
N ALA A 185 6.94 -19.55 -20.08
CA ALA A 185 7.07 -20.87 -19.47
C ALA A 185 5.83 -21.74 -19.75
N LEU A 186 4.63 -21.17 -19.59
CA LEU A 186 3.37 -21.83 -19.92
C LEU A 186 3.24 -22.14 -21.42
N GLN A 187 3.61 -21.20 -22.29
CA GLN A 187 3.60 -21.42 -23.75
C GLN A 187 4.54 -22.56 -24.16
N GLY A 188 5.74 -22.62 -23.58
CA GLY A 188 6.70 -23.69 -23.82
C GLY A 188 6.19 -25.08 -23.42
N ALA A 189 5.27 -25.13 -22.44
CA ALA A 189 4.57 -26.34 -22.03
C ALA A 189 3.28 -26.63 -22.83
N GLY A 190 2.97 -25.82 -23.85
CA GLY A 190 1.81 -26.01 -24.73
C GLY A 190 0.51 -25.37 -24.26
N PHE A 191 0.52 -24.54 -23.21
CA PHE A 191 -0.66 -23.79 -22.78
C PHE A 191 -0.87 -22.53 -23.63
N LYS A 192 -2.13 -22.15 -23.88
CA LYS A 192 -2.49 -20.92 -24.60
C LYS A 192 -2.43 -19.69 -23.69
N ALA A 193 -1.24 -19.42 -23.17
CA ALA A 193 -0.99 -18.29 -22.28
C ALA A 193 -0.61 -17.02 -23.04
N ALA A 194 -1.08 -15.86 -22.59
CA ALA A 194 -0.68 -14.56 -23.12
C ALA A 194 -0.75 -13.47 -22.05
N ARG A 195 0.03 -12.41 -22.20
CA ARG A 195 -0.04 -11.19 -21.37
C ARG A 195 -1.19 -10.26 -21.76
N GLU A 196 -1.61 -10.36 -23.01
CA GLU A 196 -2.71 -9.59 -23.59
C GLU A 196 -3.41 -10.41 -24.67
N PHE A 197 -4.70 -10.14 -24.90
CA PHE A 197 -5.45 -10.75 -25.98
C PHE A 197 -5.67 -9.74 -27.12
N LYS A 198 -5.11 -10.03 -28.29
CA LYS A 198 -5.33 -9.25 -29.54
C LYS A 198 -6.56 -9.69 -30.33
N ARG A 199 -7.21 -10.75 -29.87
CA ARG A 199 -8.44 -11.33 -30.41
C ARG A 199 -9.40 -11.62 -29.27
N SER A 200 -10.66 -11.87 -29.58
CA SER A 200 -11.57 -12.45 -28.60
C SER A 200 -10.98 -13.76 -28.05
N PRO A 201 -10.89 -13.91 -26.71
CA PRO A 201 -10.32 -15.10 -26.11
C PRO A 201 -11.25 -16.31 -26.26
N SER A 202 -10.64 -17.48 -26.37
CA SER A 202 -11.26 -18.81 -26.34
C SER A 202 -11.27 -19.33 -24.91
N LYS A 203 -12.13 -20.31 -24.61
CA LYS A 203 -12.31 -20.85 -23.25
C LYS A 203 -11.04 -21.45 -22.62
N ASP A 204 -10.08 -21.86 -23.44
CA ASP A 204 -8.81 -22.45 -23.01
C ASP A 204 -7.64 -21.47 -23.03
N ASP A 205 -7.87 -20.19 -23.37
CA ASP A 205 -6.85 -19.16 -23.24
C ASP A 205 -6.64 -18.78 -21.76
N ILE A 206 -5.39 -18.44 -21.43
CA ILE A 206 -4.94 -18.04 -20.10
C ILE A 206 -4.35 -16.64 -20.20
N LEU A 207 -4.95 -15.67 -19.49
CA LEU A 207 -4.38 -14.35 -19.33
C LEU A 207 -3.42 -14.37 -18.12
N VAL A 208 -2.19 -13.96 -18.34
CA VAL A 208 -1.13 -13.95 -17.32
C VAL A 208 -0.77 -12.50 -16.98
N ILE A 209 -1.06 -12.09 -15.76
CA ILE A 209 -0.78 -10.73 -15.27
C ILE A 209 0.39 -10.81 -14.29
N SER A 210 1.51 -10.17 -14.64
CA SER A 210 2.62 -10.01 -13.71
C SER A 210 2.26 -8.96 -12.66
N ASN A 211 2.63 -9.22 -11.41
CA ASN A 211 2.57 -8.29 -10.29
C ASN A 211 3.87 -8.30 -9.49
N GLY A 212 5.02 -8.36 -10.16
CA GLY A 212 6.34 -8.38 -9.51
C GLY A 212 6.65 -9.74 -8.90
N GLY A 213 6.57 -9.84 -7.57
CA GLY A 213 6.78 -11.06 -6.79
C GLY A 213 5.65 -12.09 -6.83
N ALA A 214 4.55 -11.77 -7.52
CA ALA A 214 3.45 -12.69 -7.77
C ALA A 214 2.94 -12.59 -9.21
N THR A 215 2.29 -13.66 -9.68
CA THR A 215 1.65 -13.72 -11.00
C THR A 215 0.20 -14.18 -10.86
N LEU A 216 -0.72 -13.48 -11.51
CA LEU A 216 -2.15 -13.79 -11.52
C LEU A 216 -2.54 -14.42 -12.86
N LEU A 217 -3.19 -15.59 -12.84
CA LEU A 217 -3.62 -16.31 -14.05
C LEU A 217 -5.14 -16.37 -14.09
N TYR A 218 -5.71 -15.90 -15.19
CA TYR A 218 -7.14 -15.98 -15.48
C TYR A 218 -7.38 -16.96 -16.62
N ILE A 219 -8.08 -18.05 -16.33
CA ILE A 219 -8.46 -19.07 -17.30
C ILE A 219 -9.86 -18.71 -17.81
N VAL A 220 -9.96 -18.34 -19.08
CA VAL A 220 -11.17 -17.69 -19.63
C VAL A 220 -12.43 -18.53 -19.42
N GLY A 221 -12.35 -19.85 -19.68
CA GLY A 221 -13.46 -20.77 -19.47
C GLY A 221 -13.59 -21.34 -18.06
N ARG A 222 -12.63 -21.04 -17.16
CA ARG A 222 -12.54 -21.58 -15.80
C ARG A 222 -12.64 -23.11 -15.74
N ASP A 223 -12.08 -23.80 -16.74
CA ASP A 223 -12.09 -25.25 -16.81
C ASP A 223 -11.21 -25.86 -15.71
N LEU A 224 -11.80 -26.71 -14.87
CA LEU A 224 -11.11 -27.29 -13.72
C LEU A 224 -10.01 -28.28 -14.12
N LYS A 225 -10.15 -28.96 -15.27
CA LYS A 225 -9.12 -29.90 -15.74
C LYS A 225 -7.89 -29.13 -16.24
N LEU A 226 -8.10 -28.06 -16.99
CA LEU A 226 -7.05 -27.14 -17.42
C LEU A 226 -6.37 -26.50 -16.21
N THR A 227 -7.15 -26.01 -15.24
CA THR A 227 -6.62 -25.44 -13.98
C THR A 227 -5.67 -26.41 -13.29
N ARG A 228 -6.08 -27.68 -13.13
CA ARG A 228 -5.22 -28.73 -12.53
C ARG A 228 -3.93 -28.94 -13.31
N LYS A 229 -4.00 -29.07 -14.64
CA LYS A 229 -2.80 -29.23 -15.49
C LYS A 229 -1.83 -28.05 -15.36
N VAL A 230 -2.35 -26.83 -15.29
CA VAL A 230 -1.54 -25.62 -15.10
C VAL A 230 -0.88 -25.63 -13.71
N VAL A 231 -1.62 -25.99 -12.66
CA VAL A 231 -1.07 -26.11 -11.30
C VAL A 231 0.03 -27.18 -11.24
N GLU A 232 -0.21 -28.38 -11.79
CA GLU A 232 0.78 -29.46 -11.83
C GLU A 232 2.06 -29.07 -12.58
N PHE A 233 1.93 -28.27 -13.64
CA PHE A 233 3.08 -27.69 -14.34
C PHE A 233 3.83 -26.70 -13.45
N LEU A 234 3.11 -25.74 -12.85
CA LEU A 234 3.69 -24.69 -12.00
C LEU A 234 4.39 -25.26 -10.77
N GLN A 235 3.85 -26.31 -10.15
CA GLN A 235 4.45 -26.99 -8.99
C GLN A 235 5.85 -27.55 -9.25
N ARG A 236 6.23 -27.74 -10.52
CA ARG A 236 7.54 -28.28 -10.93
C ARG A 236 8.54 -27.20 -11.32
N GLN A 237 8.15 -25.93 -11.25
CA GLN A 237 9.01 -24.83 -11.67
C GLN A 237 9.79 -24.27 -10.48
N GLU A 238 11.07 -23.98 -10.69
CA GLU A 238 11.97 -23.40 -9.68
C GLU A 238 11.48 -22.03 -9.17
N PHE A 239 10.84 -21.25 -10.05
CA PHE A 239 10.32 -19.92 -9.70
C PHE A 239 9.03 -19.97 -8.87
N THR A 240 8.40 -21.13 -8.69
CA THR A 240 7.12 -21.25 -8.01
C THR A 240 7.33 -21.41 -6.50
N GLY A 241 6.77 -20.50 -5.72
CA GLY A 241 6.60 -20.65 -4.28
C GLY A 241 5.22 -21.24 -3.96
N VAL A 242 4.38 -20.47 -3.28
CA VAL A 242 3.03 -20.90 -2.89
C VAL A 242 2.04 -20.66 -4.03
N LEU A 243 1.18 -21.65 -4.28
CA LEU A 243 0.08 -21.54 -5.23
C LEU A 243 -1.25 -21.37 -4.49
N PHE A 244 -2.04 -20.41 -4.95
CA PHE A 244 -3.44 -20.25 -4.54
C PHE A 244 -4.35 -20.46 -5.73
N THR A 245 -5.48 -21.11 -5.51
CA THR A 245 -6.44 -21.49 -6.55
C THR A 245 -7.85 -21.09 -6.16
N ARG A 246 -8.68 -20.71 -7.13
CA ARG A 246 -10.08 -20.37 -6.87
C ARG A 246 -10.89 -21.55 -6.36
N ASN A 247 -10.63 -22.73 -6.91
CA ASN A 247 -11.26 -23.99 -6.53
C ASN A 247 -10.18 -24.94 -6.01
N PRO A 248 -10.48 -25.84 -5.06
CA PRO A 248 -9.48 -26.77 -4.53
C PRO A 248 -8.74 -27.57 -5.61
N VAL A 249 -7.41 -27.52 -5.55
CA VAL A 249 -6.48 -28.33 -6.35
C VAL A 249 -5.42 -28.91 -5.41
N GLU A 250 -5.04 -30.17 -5.62
CA GLU A 250 -4.04 -30.85 -4.80
C GLU A 250 -2.68 -30.11 -4.84
N GLY A 251 -2.08 -29.91 -3.67
CA GLY A 251 -0.82 -29.20 -3.52
C GLY A 251 -0.90 -27.67 -3.74
N ALA A 252 -2.10 -27.09 -3.67
CA ALA A 252 -2.31 -25.64 -3.66
C ALA A 252 -3.31 -25.24 -2.57
N PHE A 253 -3.18 -24.01 -2.05
CA PHE A 253 -4.16 -23.41 -1.16
C PHE A 253 -5.33 -22.82 -1.95
N THR A 254 -6.45 -22.54 -1.31
CA THR A 254 -7.53 -21.75 -1.93
C THR A 254 -7.33 -20.25 -1.71
N LEU A 255 -7.88 -19.43 -2.60
CA LEU A 255 -7.85 -17.97 -2.46
C LEU A 255 -8.51 -17.47 -1.16
N ASP A 256 -9.50 -18.20 -0.64
CA ASP A 256 -10.18 -17.87 0.63
C ASP A 256 -9.24 -18.02 1.82
N GLN A 257 -8.35 -19.01 1.81
CA GLN A 257 -7.37 -19.21 2.89
C GLN A 257 -6.37 -18.05 3.01
N ALA A 258 -6.18 -17.28 1.94
CA ALA A 258 -5.38 -16.07 1.92
C ALA A 258 -6.21 -14.77 1.95
N ASN A 259 -7.54 -14.85 2.10
CA ASN A 259 -8.45 -13.70 2.09
C ASN A 259 -8.36 -12.84 0.81
N ILE A 260 -8.02 -13.45 -0.33
CA ILE A 260 -7.90 -12.76 -1.63
C ILE A 260 -8.96 -13.21 -2.65
N ASN A 261 -9.93 -14.02 -2.23
CA ASN A 261 -11.01 -14.44 -3.11
C ASN A 261 -12.03 -13.31 -3.30
N THR A 262 -12.20 -12.88 -4.54
CA THR A 262 -13.20 -11.90 -4.93
C THR A 262 -13.93 -12.40 -6.19
N PRO A 263 -15.10 -11.83 -6.54
CA PRO A 263 -15.80 -12.19 -7.77
C PRO A 263 -14.90 -12.12 -9.01
N ASN A 264 -13.98 -11.15 -9.04
CA ASN A 264 -13.05 -10.89 -10.14
C ASN A 264 -11.62 -11.38 -9.87
N ALA A 265 -11.40 -12.19 -8.84
CA ALA A 265 -10.09 -12.78 -8.56
C ALA A 265 -9.60 -13.66 -9.74
N PRO A 266 -8.29 -13.91 -9.87
CA PRO A 266 -7.79 -14.90 -10.81
C PRO A 266 -8.27 -16.33 -10.48
N ASP A 267 -7.96 -17.27 -11.37
CA ASP A 267 -8.17 -18.69 -11.12
C ASP A 267 -6.98 -19.32 -10.39
N ILE A 268 -5.77 -18.80 -10.64
CA ILE A 268 -4.53 -19.19 -9.97
C ILE A 268 -3.73 -17.93 -9.61
N VAL A 269 -3.17 -17.87 -8.40
CA VAL A 269 -2.12 -16.92 -8.01
C VAL A 269 -0.85 -17.71 -7.71
N VAL A 270 0.25 -17.30 -8.31
CA VAL A 270 1.59 -17.80 -8.01
C VAL A 270 2.28 -16.76 -7.14
N ALA A 271 2.51 -17.06 -5.87
CA ALA A 271 3.51 -16.35 -5.08
C ALA A 271 4.88 -16.91 -5.49
N LEU A 272 5.74 -16.08 -6.05
CA LEU A 272 7.03 -16.53 -6.57
C LEU A 272 7.95 -16.96 -5.44
N HIS A 273 8.86 -17.87 -5.77
CA HIS A 273 9.82 -18.42 -4.84
C HIS A 273 10.73 -17.31 -4.28
N TRP A 274 10.98 -17.38 -2.98
CA TRP A 274 11.87 -16.48 -2.25
C TRP A 274 12.77 -17.30 -1.32
N SER A 275 13.93 -16.74 -0.95
CA SER A 275 14.85 -17.34 0.02
C SER A 275 15.35 -16.29 1.03
N PRO A 276 15.80 -16.71 2.23
CA PRO A 276 16.35 -15.81 3.23
C PRO A 276 17.83 -15.43 2.99
N ASP A 277 18.38 -15.84 1.85
CA ASP A 277 19.76 -15.52 1.49
C ASP A 277 19.97 -14.01 1.34
N LYS A 278 21.23 -13.60 1.37
CA LYS A 278 21.61 -12.20 1.29
C LYS A 278 21.91 -11.78 -0.14
N SER A 279 21.49 -10.57 -0.49
CA SER A 279 21.89 -9.91 -1.73
C SER A 279 23.35 -9.45 -1.71
N SER A 280 23.83 -8.95 -2.85
CA SER A 280 25.14 -8.29 -2.95
C SER A 280 25.27 -7.06 -2.03
N ASN A 281 24.16 -6.46 -1.62
CA ASN A 281 24.12 -5.36 -0.65
C ASN A 281 24.09 -5.86 0.80
N GLY A 282 24.20 -7.17 1.04
CA GLY A 282 24.22 -7.79 2.36
C GLY A 282 22.87 -7.86 3.09
N THR A 283 21.78 -7.42 2.45
CA THR A 283 20.42 -7.47 3.01
C THR A 283 19.78 -8.82 2.71
N PRO A 284 19.12 -9.48 3.70
CA PRO A 284 18.44 -10.75 3.47
C PRO A 284 17.16 -10.57 2.66
N GLY A 285 16.72 -11.64 2.02
CA GLY A 285 15.51 -11.68 1.21
C GLY A 285 15.84 -11.62 -0.27
N LEU A 286 15.85 -12.78 -0.92
CA LEU A 286 15.94 -12.92 -2.36
C LEU A 286 14.60 -13.39 -2.92
N VAL A 287 14.25 -12.94 -4.13
CA VAL A 287 13.00 -13.34 -4.79
C VAL A 287 13.15 -13.52 -6.30
N PHE A 288 12.40 -14.46 -6.85
CA PHE A 288 12.04 -14.46 -8.26
C PHE A 288 11.08 -13.33 -8.60
N CYS A 289 11.19 -12.75 -9.79
CA CYS A 289 10.29 -11.72 -10.28
C CYS A 289 9.75 -12.08 -11.67
N ASP A 290 8.44 -11.96 -11.86
CA ASP A 290 7.82 -12.16 -13.17
C ASP A 290 7.88 -10.87 -13.98
N GLU A 291 8.54 -10.88 -15.13
CA GLU A 291 8.61 -9.86 -16.18
C GLU A 291 8.07 -8.45 -15.81
N SER A 292 8.76 -7.76 -14.88
CA SER A 292 8.36 -6.44 -14.36
C SER A 292 9.13 -5.27 -14.99
N GLY A 293 10.01 -5.57 -15.95
CA GLY A 293 11.02 -4.63 -16.46
C GLY A 293 12.23 -4.42 -15.53
N ARG A 294 12.24 -5.05 -14.35
CA ARG A 294 13.37 -5.03 -13.40
C ARG A 294 14.30 -6.22 -13.58
N LYS A 295 15.50 -6.10 -13.02
CA LYS A 295 16.62 -7.04 -13.20
C LYS A 295 17.16 -7.56 -11.86
N PRO A 296 17.92 -8.66 -11.86
CA PRO A 296 18.65 -9.11 -10.67
C PRO A 296 19.47 -7.99 -10.01
N GLY A 297 19.48 -7.99 -8.68
CA GLY A 297 20.12 -6.95 -7.85
C GLY A 297 19.23 -5.76 -7.52
N GLN A 298 18.15 -5.54 -8.28
CA GLN A 298 17.13 -4.52 -7.98
C GLN A 298 16.11 -5.04 -6.96
N GLY A 299 15.28 -4.16 -6.41
CA GLY A 299 14.29 -4.54 -5.40
C GLY A 299 12.90 -4.84 -5.96
N MET A 300 12.19 -5.75 -5.31
CA MET A 300 10.78 -6.05 -5.56
C MET A 300 10.08 -6.46 -4.26
N HIS A 301 8.75 -6.47 -4.31
CA HIS A 301 7.89 -6.94 -3.24
C HIS A 301 6.72 -7.76 -3.85
N VAL A 302 5.59 -7.90 -3.13
CA VAL A 302 4.42 -8.72 -3.54
C VAL A 302 4.68 -10.22 -3.47
N THR A 303 5.34 -10.68 -2.42
CA THR A 303 5.66 -12.09 -2.19
C THR A 303 5.19 -12.51 -0.81
N LEU A 304 5.31 -13.80 -0.49
CA LEU A 304 5.16 -14.31 0.87
C LEU A 304 6.50 -14.34 1.63
N SER A 305 7.51 -13.63 1.14
CA SER A 305 8.75 -13.39 1.86
C SER A 305 8.45 -12.72 3.18
N GLN A 306 9.03 -13.23 4.26
CA GLN A 306 8.94 -12.55 5.55
C GLN A 306 9.50 -11.12 5.48
N PHE A 307 10.43 -10.84 4.55
CA PHE A 307 10.98 -9.50 4.36
C PHE A 307 10.05 -8.56 3.59
N ASP A 308 9.04 -9.10 2.90
CA ASP A 308 7.97 -8.32 2.27
C ASP A 308 6.75 -8.17 3.19
N MET A 309 6.45 -9.22 3.96
CA MET A 309 5.26 -9.29 4.82
C MET A 309 5.48 -8.63 6.18
N HIS A 310 6.66 -8.78 6.79
CA HIS A 310 6.99 -8.17 8.08
C HIS A 310 7.48 -6.74 7.85
N ASN A 311 6.54 -5.80 7.88
CA ASN A 311 6.78 -4.38 7.65
C ASN A 311 6.81 -3.58 8.97
N THR A 312 7.09 -2.29 8.87
CA THR A 312 7.26 -1.40 10.03
C THR A 312 5.93 -1.05 10.67
N LEU A 313 5.85 -1.14 12.00
CA LEU A 313 4.85 -0.49 12.84
C LEU A 313 5.52 0.07 14.10
N VAL A 314 5.59 1.39 14.21
CA VAL A 314 6.06 2.10 15.41
C VAL A 314 5.01 3.12 15.81
N ALA A 315 4.55 3.10 17.05
CA ALA A 315 3.58 4.04 17.57
C ALA A 315 4.11 4.79 18.80
N ALA A 316 3.80 6.08 18.90
CA ALA A 316 4.18 6.91 20.03
C ALA A 316 3.18 8.05 20.25
N GLY A 317 2.75 8.25 21.49
CA GLY A 317 1.80 9.29 21.84
C GLY A 317 1.20 9.12 23.24
N PRO A 318 0.24 9.96 23.64
CA PRO A 318 -0.43 9.86 24.93
C PRO A 318 -1.19 8.54 25.13
N ASP A 319 -1.70 7.92 24.07
CA ASP A 319 -2.55 6.73 24.16
C ASP A 319 -1.77 5.42 24.03
N PHE A 320 -0.49 5.47 23.66
CA PHE A 320 0.38 4.29 23.48
C PHE A 320 1.32 4.03 24.65
N ARG A 321 1.55 2.75 24.97
CA ARG A 321 2.51 2.31 25.98
C ARG A 321 3.93 2.74 25.60
N ARG A 322 4.75 3.08 26.59
CA ARG A 322 6.14 3.50 26.40
C ARG A 322 7.09 2.34 26.62
N GLY A 323 8.12 2.23 25.77
CA GLY A 323 9.18 1.22 25.91
C GLY A 323 8.68 -0.23 25.77
N ALA A 324 7.54 -0.42 25.12
CA ALA A 324 6.95 -1.73 24.89
C ALA A 324 7.32 -2.23 23.49
N VAL A 325 7.54 -3.54 23.39
CA VAL A 325 7.60 -4.29 22.13
C VAL A 325 6.48 -5.32 22.20
N ASP A 326 5.71 -5.40 21.14
CA ASP A 326 4.61 -6.35 21.01
C ASP A 326 4.93 -7.35 19.89
N GLU A 327 4.79 -8.63 20.20
CA GLU A 327 5.04 -9.74 19.28
C GLU A 327 3.74 -10.39 18.79
N LEU A 328 2.57 -9.86 19.18
CA LEU A 328 1.30 -10.36 18.70
C LEU A 328 1.14 -10.10 17.20
N PRO A 329 0.60 -11.08 16.44
CA PRO A 329 0.30 -10.88 15.03
C PRO A 329 -0.57 -9.64 14.81
N THR A 330 -0.08 -8.77 13.95
CA THR A 330 -0.66 -7.47 13.63
C THR A 330 -0.50 -7.21 12.13
N GLY A 331 -1.47 -6.55 11.53
CA GLY A 331 -1.39 -6.14 10.12
C GLY A 331 -1.93 -4.74 9.88
N ASN A 332 -1.71 -4.23 8.66
CA ASN A 332 -2.18 -2.91 8.24
C ASN A 332 -3.71 -2.73 8.38
N VAL A 333 -4.47 -3.83 8.37
CA VAL A 333 -5.92 -3.84 8.60
C VAL A 333 -6.31 -3.39 10.01
N ASP A 334 -5.42 -3.50 10.99
CA ASP A 334 -5.66 -3.16 12.41
C ASP A 334 -5.47 -1.67 12.71
N ILE A 335 -4.85 -0.92 11.79
CA ILE A 335 -4.50 0.50 11.99
C ILE A 335 -5.76 1.37 12.01
N ALA A 336 -6.66 1.21 11.03
CA ALA A 336 -7.89 1.99 10.95
C ALA A 336 -8.82 1.83 12.17
N PRO A 337 -9.16 0.61 12.63
CA PRO A 337 -9.98 0.44 13.83
C PRO A 337 -9.28 0.97 15.09
N THR A 338 -7.95 0.86 15.19
CA THR A 338 -7.19 1.42 16.32
C THR A 338 -7.25 2.96 16.34
N ILE A 339 -7.06 3.62 15.19
CA ILE A 339 -7.19 5.09 15.09
C ILE A 339 -8.60 5.54 15.48
N LEU A 340 -9.64 4.91 14.92
CA LEU A 340 -11.01 5.28 15.25
C LEU A 340 -11.32 5.06 16.73
N TRP A 341 -10.80 3.99 17.32
CA TRP A 341 -10.92 3.71 18.75
C TRP A 341 -10.29 4.81 19.61
N ILE A 342 -9.06 5.22 19.33
CA ILE A 342 -8.36 6.32 20.04
C ILE A 342 -9.18 7.62 19.93
N LEU A 343 -9.71 7.91 18.75
CA LEU A 343 -10.52 9.11 18.53
C LEU A 343 -11.93 9.05 19.14
N GLY A 344 -12.35 7.88 19.67
CA GLY A 344 -13.68 7.66 20.22
C GLY A 344 -14.80 7.61 19.16
N ILE A 345 -14.46 7.23 17.92
CA ILE A 345 -15.35 7.24 16.77
C ILE A 345 -15.74 5.82 16.40
N LYS A 346 -17.05 5.57 16.28
CA LYS A 346 -17.57 4.25 15.93
C LYS A 346 -17.50 4.08 14.41
N PRO A 347 -16.89 2.99 13.89
CA PRO A 347 -16.90 2.75 12.46
C PRO A 347 -18.34 2.47 11.98
N PRO A 348 -18.71 2.91 10.76
CA PRO A 348 -20.06 2.76 10.24
C PRO A 348 -20.43 1.30 9.92
N LYS A 349 -19.43 0.42 9.82
CA LYS A 349 -19.54 -1.02 9.61
C LYS A 349 -18.45 -1.73 10.42
N PRO A 350 -18.62 -3.02 10.75
CA PRO A 350 -17.51 -3.84 11.26
C PRO A 350 -16.30 -3.75 10.33
N MET A 351 -15.12 -3.60 10.91
CA MET A 351 -13.84 -3.63 10.20
C MET A 351 -13.22 -5.02 10.33
N ASP A 352 -12.46 -5.44 9.32
CA ASP A 352 -11.81 -6.75 9.32
C ASP A 352 -10.68 -6.84 10.35
N GLY A 353 -9.97 -5.72 10.58
CA GLY A 353 -8.92 -5.62 11.59
C GLY A 353 -9.47 -5.44 13.01
N ARG A 354 -8.62 -5.76 13.98
CA ARG A 354 -8.88 -5.59 15.41
C ARG A 354 -8.29 -4.28 15.93
N VAL A 355 -8.75 -3.84 17.09
CA VAL A 355 -8.09 -2.76 17.84
C VAL A 355 -6.84 -3.36 18.53
N LEU A 356 -5.70 -2.70 18.39
CA LEU A 356 -4.43 -3.07 19.03
C LEU A 356 -4.42 -2.66 20.51
N THR A 357 -5.36 -3.18 21.29
CA THR A 357 -5.58 -2.81 22.71
C THR A 357 -4.37 -3.07 23.61
N GLU A 358 -3.56 -4.06 23.26
CA GLU A 358 -2.33 -4.43 23.93
C GLU A 358 -1.24 -3.36 23.82
N ALA A 359 -1.30 -2.49 22.80
CA ALA A 359 -0.37 -1.38 22.61
C ALA A 359 -0.81 -0.10 23.36
N LEU A 360 -2.05 -0.04 23.84
CA LEU A 360 -2.64 1.16 24.43
C LEU A 360 -2.45 1.24 25.96
N THR A 361 -2.38 2.47 26.49
CA THR A 361 -2.24 2.75 27.94
C THR A 361 -3.56 2.63 28.70
N ILE A 362 -4.68 2.87 28.02
CA ILE A 362 -6.02 2.85 28.60
C ILE A 362 -6.79 1.69 27.99
N GLY A 363 -7.64 1.03 28.78
CA GLY A 363 -8.73 0.20 28.27
C GLY A 363 -9.82 1.03 27.59
N GLY A 364 -9.43 1.81 26.55
CA GLY A 364 -10.27 2.58 25.65
C GLY A 364 -11.10 3.74 26.23
N PRO A 365 -11.62 4.63 25.36
CA PRO A 365 -12.58 5.64 25.77
C PRO A 365 -13.93 5.02 26.10
N LYS A 366 -14.58 5.52 27.16
CA LYS A 366 -16.00 5.23 27.45
C LYS A 366 -16.85 5.79 26.32
N VAL A 367 -17.25 4.93 25.37
CA VAL A 367 -18.25 5.30 24.36
C VAL A 367 -19.50 5.77 25.10
N ARG A 368 -19.84 7.07 24.98
CA ARG A 368 -21.13 7.55 25.47
C ARG A 368 -22.21 6.84 24.66
N ALA A 369 -23.13 6.19 25.37
CA ALA A 369 -24.31 5.61 24.74
C ALA A 369 -25.03 6.70 23.90
N PRO A 370 -25.52 6.36 22.70
CA PRO A 370 -26.32 7.30 21.93
C PRO A 370 -27.52 7.76 22.76
N LYS A 371 -27.80 9.07 22.71
CA LYS A 371 -29.00 9.66 23.31
C LYS A 371 -30.25 9.18 22.59
#